data_AF-G0MWQ4-F1
#
_entry.id   AF-G0MWQ4-F1
#
_cell.length_a   1.000
_cell.length_b   1.000
_cell.length_c   1.000
_cell.angle_alpha   90.00
_cell.angle_beta   90.00
_cell.angle_gamma   90.00
#
_symmetry.space_group_name_H-M   'P 1'
#
loop_
_entity.id
_entity.type
_entity.pdbx_description
1 polymer ?
#
loop_
_entity_poly.entity_id
_entity_poly.type
_entity_poly.pdbx_seq_one_letter_code
_entity_poly.pdbx_strand_id
1 'polypeptide(L)'
;MTNVINYYDIPIAHYWVETKIEFNQSANKRIVFVNDKKFMNISGSAFNEQKKYNHKESKESIKIGIEKRREEEQCKVTINGVPLVEVKNKTKSSKKMSAITRKIYDIPVRARWYVVHVEVDSRTKKGTVSVEFKEKWQDEVENGRVARIEVPLEENGPTLMVIIDTDDDDHYIFQLYVDSIPLEEYMRNYKSKYEVWEIERLGAKSKFVYDKEAGHFYFKGVLIATPEKQRTMTGEKRECQEHNGYVFRVEHRIERGQWKYELHVNNIWNNNVLAQGMESIFE
;
A
#
# COMPACT_ATOMS: atom_id res chain seq x y z
N MET A 1 2.52 -32.28 -6.17
CA MET A 1 3.10 -31.81 -4.89
C MET A 1 2.77 -30.34 -4.76
N THR A 2 1.83 -29.98 -3.89
CA THR A 2 1.37 -28.60 -3.73
C THR A 2 2.25 -27.92 -2.68
N ASN A 3 3.16 -27.04 -3.13
CA ASN A 3 3.79 -26.10 -2.22
C ASN A 3 2.79 -24.98 -1.95
N VAL A 4 2.44 -24.76 -0.69
CA VAL A 4 1.64 -23.58 -0.33
C VAL A 4 2.61 -22.42 -0.24
N ILE A 5 2.36 -21.36 -1.02
CA ILE A 5 3.21 -20.17 -1.04
C ILE A 5 2.40 -19.01 -0.47
N ASN A 6 2.93 -18.41 0.60
CA ASN A 6 2.36 -17.23 1.24
C ASN A 6 3.31 -16.04 1.06
N TYR A 7 2.79 -14.90 0.63
CA TYR A 7 3.53 -13.65 0.49
C TYR A 7 3.08 -12.64 1.54
N TYR A 8 4.03 -11.84 2.03
CA TYR A 8 3.87 -10.88 3.10
C TYR A 8 4.66 -9.62 2.78
N ASP A 9 4.03 -8.46 2.91
CA ASP A 9 4.73 -7.18 2.83
C ASP A 9 4.85 -6.61 4.24
N ILE A 10 6.09 -6.52 4.73
CA ILE A 10 6.37 -6.08 6.09
C ILE A 10 6.83 -4.63 6.06
N PRO A 11 6.07 -3.68 6.64
CA PRO A 11 6.54 -2.31 6.78
C PRO A 11 7.60 -2.26 7.89
N ILE A 12 8.79 -1.75 7.56
CA ILE A 12 9.93 -1.57 8.47
C ILE A 12 10.43 -0.15 8.31
N ALA A 13 10.22 0.68 9.34
CA ALA A 13 10.47 2.12 9.29
C ALA A 13 9.95 2.78 8.00
N HIS A 14 10.86 3.04 7.05
CA HIS A 14 10.64 3.74 5.78
C HIS A 14 10.62 2.80 4.56
N TYR A 15 10.62 1.47 4.76
CA TYR A 15 10.77 0.47 3.70
C TYR A 15 9.70 -0.62 3.79
N TRP A 16 9.45 -1.24 2.63
CA TRP A 16 8.70 -2.50 2.56
C TRP A 16 9.68 -3.65 2.34
N VAL A 17 9.52 -4.69 3.14
CA VAL A 17 10.28 -5.92 3.01
C VAL A 17 9.34 -7.03 2.56
N GLU A 18 9.58 -7.50 1.35
CA GLU A 18 8.83 -8.61 0.77
C GLU A 18 9.30 -9.90 1.42
N THR A 19 8.37 -10.65 1.98
CA THR A 19 8.64 -11.92 2.64
C THR A 19 7.77 -12.99 1.99
N LYS A 20 8.40 -14.08 1.55
CA LYS A 20 7.72 -15.23 0.95
C LYS A 20 7.97 -16.45 1.82
N ILE A 21 6.93 -17.21 2.13
CA ILE A 21 7.01 -18.48 2.84
C ILE A 21 6.55 -19.58 1.90
N GLU A 22 7.44 -20.50 1.60
CA GLU A 22 7.14 -21.73 0.88
C GLU A 22 6.98 -22.87 1.88
N PHE A 23 5.82 -23.54 1.84
CA PHE A 23 5.57 -24.72 2.63
C PHE A 23 5.51 -25.96 1.75
N ASN A 24 6.49 -26.85 1.93
CA ASN A 24 6.49 -28.18 1.36
C ASN A 24 5.83 -29.14 2.36
N GLN A 25 4.56 -29.46 2.10
CA GLN A 25 3.76 -30.37 2.91
C GLN A 25 4.39 -31.75 3.04
N SER A 26 4.85 -32.33 1.93
CA SER A 26 5.43 -33.68 1.91
C SER A 26 6.72 -33.82 2.72
N ALA A 27 7.51 -32.75 2.80
CA ALA A 27 8.77 -32.73 3.55
C ALA A 27 8.62 -32.11 4.95
N ASN A 28 7.42 -31.66 5.32
CA ASN A 28 7.16 -30.83 6.50
C ASN A 28 8.21 -29.73 6.68
N LYS A 29 8.48 -29.01 5.59
CA LYS A 29 9.58 -28.05 5.47
C LYS A 29 9.04 -26.70 5.06
N ARG A 30 9.49 -25.66 5.75
CA ARG A 30 9.11 -24.26 5.50
C ARG A 30 10.35 -23.47 5.15
N ILE A 31 10.32 -22.74 4.06
CA ILE A 31 11.42 -21.88 3.62
C ILE A 31 10.88 -20.46 3.60
N VAL A 32 11.51 -19.58 4.36
CA VAL A 32 11.20 -18.15 4.34
C VAL A 32 12.24 -17.46 3.49
N PHE A 33 11.79 -16.64 2.56
CA PHE A 33 12.57 -15.74 1.75
C PHE A 33 12.25 -14.31 2.16
N VAL A 34 13.26 -13.45 2.12
CA VAL A 34 13.13 -12.02 2.36
C VAL A 34 13.81 -11.30 1.20
N ASN A 35 13.07 -10.46 0.48
CA ASN A 35 13.46 -9.83 -0.79
C ASN A 35 14.06 -10.86 -1.76
N ASP A 36 13.29 -11.95 -1.99
CA ASP A 36 13.65 -13.12 -2.82
C ASP A 36 14.91 -13.91 -2.41
N LYS A 37 15.54 -13.54 -1.29
CA LYS A 37 16.70 -14.27 -0.76
C LYS A 37 16.25 -15.22 0.33
N LYS A 38 16.67 -16.48 0.23
CA LYS A 38 16.42 -17.48 1.27
C LYS A 38 16.96 -16.98 2.61
N PHE A 39 16.07 -16.74 3.55
CA PHE A 39 16.36 -16.16 4.85
C PHE A 39 16.45 -17.23 5.94
N MET A 40 15.49 -18.15 5.97
CA MET A 40 15.49 -19.25 6.92
C MET A 40 14.83 -20.52 6.36
N ASN A 41 15.21 -21.65 6.93
CA ASN A 41 14.67 -22.96 6.61
C ASN A 41 14.30 -23.63 7.94
N ILE A 42 13.05 -24.02 8.07
CA ILE A 42 12.49 -24.65 9.26
C ILE A 42 12.03 -26.05 8.83
N SER A 43 12.53 -27.06 9.51
CA SER A 43 12.16 -28.46 9.27
C SER A 43 11.40 -29.01 10.47
N GLY A 44 10.41 -29.86 10.24
CA GLY A 44 9.69 -30.56 11.30
C GLY A 44 8.54 -29.75 11.91
N SER A 45 8.23 -30.02 13.18
CA SER A 45 7.10 -29.45 13.92
C SER A 45 7.40 -28.13 14.63
N ALA A 46 8.50 -27.45 14.29
CA ALA A 46 8.87 -26.19 14.90
C ALA A 46 8.00 -25.05 14.33
N PHE A 47 6.91 -24.73 15.02
CA PHE A 47 5.93 -23.71 14.60
C PHE A 47 6.16 -22.34 15.26
N ASN A 48 7.31 -22.07 15.87
CA ASN A 48 7.57 -20.81 16.59
C ASN A 48 9.01 -20.33 16.44
N GLU A 49 9.63 -20.61 15.30
CA GLU A 49 10.97 -20.11 15.01
C GLU A 49 10.92 -18.70 14.44
N GLN A 50 11.75 -17.82 14.98
CA GLN A 50 12.03 -16.50 14.42
C GLN A 50 13.54 -16.29 14.30
N LYS A 51 13.97 -15.61 13.24
CA LYS A 51 15.34 -15.13 13.10
C LYS A 51 15.38 -13.61 13.02
N LYS A 52 16.44 -13.04 13.58
CA LYS A 52 16.70 -11.61 13.48
C LYS A 52 17.00 -11.27 12.01
N TYR A 53 16.26 -10.31 11.47
CA TYR A 53 16.50 -9.71 10.17
C TYR A 53 17.13 -8.33 10.38
N ASN A 54 18.32 -8.11 9.82
CA ASN A 54 19.00 -6.82 9.89
C ASN A 54 18.81 -6.12 8.54
N HIS A 55 17.88 -5.17 8.48
CA HIS A 55 17.75 -4.30 7.31
C HIS A 55 18.88 -3.26 7.34
N LYS A 56 19.62 -3.11 6.23
CA LYS A 56 20.83 -2.25 6.20
C LYS A 56 20.56 -0.80 6.59
N GLU A 57 19.35 -0.31 6.29
CA GLU A 57 18.96 1.09 6.46
C GLU A 57 18.02 1.30 7.65
N SER A 58 17.63 0.24 8.38
CA SER A 58 16.80 0.36 9.58
C SER A 58 17.61 0.08 10.84
N LYS A 59 17.44 0.92 11.85
CA LYS A 59 17.96 0.69 13.21
C LYS A 59 17.05 -0.24 14.03
N GLU A 60 15.91 -0.65 13.48
CA GLU A 60 14.94 -1.48 14.18
C GLU A 60 15.39 -2.93 14.30
N SER A 61 15.09 -3.55 15.45
CA SER A 61 15.32 -4.97 15.68
C SER A 61 14.13 -5.77 15.14
N ILE A 62 14.28 -6.30 13.93
CA ILE A 62 13.21 -7.04 13.25
C ILE A 62 13.44 -8.52 13.46
N LYS A 63 12.40 -9.27 13.83
CA LYS A 63 12.42 -10.73 13.78
C LYS A 63 11.30 -11.22 12.88
N ILE A 64 11.67 -12.06 11.91
CA ILE A 64 10.76 -12.68 10.96
C ILE A 64 10.77 -14.18 11.25
N GLY A 65 9.60 -14.78 11.26
CA GLY A 65 9.44 -16.19 11.53
C GLY A 65 8.07 -16.72 11.15
N ILE A 66 7.73 -17.88 11.68
CA ILE A 66 6.44 -18.54 11.45
C ILE A 66 5.80 -18.80 12.80
N GLU A 67 4.49 -18.56 12.89
CA GLU A 67 3.66 -19.07 13.97
C GLU A 67 2.49 -19.88 13.46
N LYS A 68 2.12 -20.93 14.19
CA LYS A 68 0.86 -21.63 13.99
C LYS A 68 -0.20 -21.01 14.88
N ARG A 69 -1.24 -20.43 14.28
CA ARG A 69 -2.44 -19.97 14.99
C ARG A 69 -3.62 -20.83 14.58
N ARG A 70 -4.14 -21.61 15.53
CA ARG A 70 -5.22 -22.58 15.30
C ARG A 70 -4.82 -23.57 14.19
N GLU A 71 -5.52 -23.53 13.06
CA GLU A 71 -5.32 -24.41 11.91
C GLU A 71 -4.46 -23.78 10.80
N GLU A 72 -4.07 -22.51 10.94
CA GLU A 72 -3.30 -21.78 9.92
C GLU A 72 -1.84 -21.52 10.35
N GLU A 73 -0.93 -21.61 9.39
CA GLU A 73 0.46 -21.17 9.53
C GLU A 73 0.60 -19.75 8.96
N GLN A 74 1.07 -18.82 9.78
CA GLN A 74 1.19 -17.40 9.44
C GLN A 74 2.62 -16.89 9.69
N CYS A 75 3.04 -15.87 8.93
CA CYS A 75 4.30 -15.20 9.25
C CYS A 75 4.17 -14.43 10.57
N LYS A 76 5.10 -14.70 11.48
CA LYS A 76 5.24 -13.96 12.74
C LYS A 76 6.30 -12.89 12.57
N VAL A 77 5.88 -11.64 12.59
CA VAL A 77 6.80 -10.49 12.52
C VAL A 77 6.76 -9.73 13.83
N THR A 78 7.92 -9.48 14.42
CA THR A 78 8.09 -8.54 15.52
C THR A 78 9.07 -7.44 15.15
N ILE A 79 8.74 -6.19 15.45
CA ILE A 79 9.57 -5.01 15.25
C ILE A 79 9.84 -4.41 16.62
N ASN A 80 11.11 -4.31 17.01
CA ASN A 80 11.54 -3.88 18.34
C ASN A 80 10.87 -4.69 19.48
N GLY A 81 10.62 -5.98 19.23
CA GLY A 81 9.96 -6.88 20.18
C GLY A 81 8.43 -6.79 20.22
N VAL A 82 7.82 -5.87 19.47
CA VAL A 82 6.36 -5.71 19.38
C VAL A 82 5.83 -6.47 18.17
N PRO A 83 4.77 -7.30 18.30
CA PRO A 83 4.12 -7.93 17.16
C PRO A 83 3.63 -6.89 16.15
N LEU A 84 3.82 -7.14 14.86
CA LEU A 84 3.41 -6.22 13.79
C LEU A 84 1.92 -5.84 13.87
N VAL A 85 1.06 -6.77 14.33
CA VAL A 85 -0.38 -6.54 14.57
C VAL A 85 -0.62 -5.46 15.64
N GLU A 86 0.21 -5.40 16.68
CA GLU A 86 0.10 -4.42 17.76
C GLU A 86 0.76 -3.08 17.44
N VAL A 87 1.85 -3.09 16.64
CA VAL A 87 2.45 -1.86 16.11
C VAL A 87 1.39 -1.03 15.37
N LYS A 88 0.54 -1.68 14.57
CA LYS A 88 -0.56 -1.04 13.85
C LYS A 88 -1.60 -0.39 14.78
N ASN A 89 -1.89 -1.02 15.91
CA ASN A 89 -2.91 -0.55 16.86
C ASN A 89 -2.40 0.62 17.72
N LYS A 90 -1.11 0.66 18.07
CA LYS A 90 -0.52 1.80 18.80
C LYS A 90 -0.46 3.08 17.98
N THR A 91 -0.27 3.00 16.66
CA THR A 91 -0.41 4.16 15.75
C THR A 91 -1.82 4.78 15.77
N LYS A 92 -2.86 4.02 16.14
CA LYS A 92 -4.24 4.52 16.26
C LYS A 92 -4.57 5.11 17.63
N SER A 93 -3.80 4.80 18.69
CA SER A 93 -4.20 5.11 20.07
C SER A 93 -3.34 6.15 20.81
N SER A 94 -2.29 6.72 20.21
CA SER A 94 -1.55 7.82 20.84
C SER A 94 -2.16 9.20 20.52
N LYS A 95 -3.44 9.41 20.87
CA LYS A 95 -4.02 10.75 21.07
C LYS A 95 -3.53 11.32 22.41
N LYS A 96 -2.21 11.48 22.57
CA LYS A 96 -1.66 12.58 23.41
C LYS A 96 -1.62 13.78 22.48
N MET A 97 -2.02 14.97 22.94
CA MET A 97 -1.96 16.20 22.13
C MET A 97 -0.56 16.33 21.52
N SER A 98 -0.47 15.93 20.27
CA SER A 98 0.74 15.89 19.49
C SER A 98 0.96 17.31 19.02
N ALA A 99 2.08 17.93 19.40
CA ALA A 99 2.51 19.19 18.79
C ALA A 99 2.76 19.04 17.28
N ILE A 100 2.82 17.81 16.79
CA ILE A 100 2.97 17.50 15.38
C ILE A 100 1.59 17.40 14.74
N THR A 101 1.33 18.29 13.78
CA THR A 101 0.25 18.14 12.81
C THR A 101 0.75 17.29 11.66
N ARG A 102 0.07 16.19 11.37
CA ARG A 102 0.48 15.21 10.35
C ARG A 102 -0.69 14.86 9.45
N LYS A 103 -0.46 14.87 8.13
CA LYS A 103 -1.37 14.32 7.12
C LYS A 103 -0.61 13.36 6.21
N ILE A 104 -1.32 12.34 5.75
CA ILE A 104 -0.80 11.31 4.85
C ILE A 104 -1.71 11.28 3.63
N TYR A 105 -1.12 11.34 2.44
CA TYR A 105 -1.82 11.36 1.17
C TYR A 105 -1.34 10.21 0.30
N ASP A 106 -2.29 9.51 -0.30
CA ASP A 106 -2.03 8.52 -1.34
C ASP A 106 -2.23 9.18 -2.70
N ILE A 107 -1.14 9.43 -3.44
CA ILE A 107 -1.18 10.15 -4.71
C ILE A 107 -0.89 9.17 -5.85
N PRO A 108 -1.84 8.95 -6.78
CA PRO A 108 -1.60 8.11 -7.93
C PRO A 108 -0.84 8.86 -9.02
N VAL A 109 0.11 8.17 -9.65
CA VAL A 109 0.76 8.61 -10.89
C VAL A 109 0.75 7.41 -11.83
N ARG A 110 -0.08 7.50 -12.88
CA ARG A 110 -0.38 6.37 -13.76
C ARG A 110 -0.79 5.16 -12.91
N ALA A 111 -0.18 4.00 -13.10
CA ALA A 111 -0.46 2.80 -12.32
C ALA A 111 0.16 2.73 -10.91
N ARG A 112 1.05 3.68 -10.57
CA ARG A 112 1.77 3.70 -9.29
C ARG A 112 1.09 4.60 -8.29
N TRP A 113 1.31 4.33 -7.01
CA TRP A 113 0.81 5.13 -5.91
C TRP A 113 1.96 5.53 -5.02
N TYR A 114 1.97 6.79 -4.63
CA TYR A 114 2.97 7.40 -3.79
C TYR A 114 2.34 7.78 -2.46
N VAL A 115 2.96 7.35 -1.37
CA VAL A 115 2.58 7.77 -0.01
C VAL A 115 3.36 9.04 0.33
N VAL A 116 2.64 10.13 0.53
CA VAL A 116 3.20 11.43 0.87
C VAL A 116 2.85 11.78 2.30
N HIS A 117 3.86 12.05 3.12
CA HIS A 117 3.67 12.56 4.47
C HIS A 117 4.01 14.04 4.51
N VAL A 118 3.08 14.82 5.04
CA VAL A 118 3.28 16.23 5.35
C VAL A 118 3.15 16.40 6.85
N GLU A 119 4.21 16.91 7.47
CA GLU A 119 4.34 17.02 8.92
C GLU A 119 4.80 18.42 9.29
N VAL A 120 4.21 18.99 10.34
CA VAL A 120 4.66 20.25 10.94
C VAL A 120 4.67 20.11 12.44
N ASP A 121 5.82 20.37 13.07
CA ASP A 121 5.96 20.48 14.52
C ASP A 121 5.67 21.92 14.95
N SER A 122 4.54 22.14 15.63
CA SER A 122 4.11 23.46 16.05
C SER A 122 5.02 24.13 17.08
N ARG A 123 5.87 23.36 17.80
CA ARG A 123 6.81 23.90 18.79
C ARG A 123 8.08 24.44 18.16
N THR A 124 8.61 23.69 17.20
CA THR A 124 9.87 24.03 16.51
C THR A 124 9.63 24.75 15.20
N LYS A 125 8.36 24.87 14.78
CA LYS A 125 7.93 25.38 13.47
C LYS A 125 8.53 24.63 12.30
N LYS A 126 9.08 23.44 12.54
CA LYS A 126 9.74 22.65 11.51
C LYS A 126 8.72 21.89 10.68
N GLY A 127 8.72 22.13 9.37
CA GLY A 127 7.96 21.38 8.37
C GLY A 127 8.82 20.31 7.71
N THR A 128 8.20 19.19 7.37
CA THR A 128 8.82 18.11 6.61
C THR A 128 7.84 17.58 5.55
N VAL A 129 8.33 17.39 4.33
CA VAL A 129 7.63 16.66 3.27
C VAL A 129 8.45 15.44 2.89
N SER A 130 7.82 14.26 2.94
CA SER A 130 8.45 13.01 2.50
C SER A 130 7.55 12.25 1.52
N VAL A 131 8.17 11.58 0.56
CA VAL A 131 7.50 10.76 -0.47
C VAL A 131 8.11 9.37 -0.42
N GLU A 132 7.28 8.33 -0.30
CA GLU A 132 7.73 6.96 -0.06
C GLU A 132 8.72 6.91 1.11
N PHE A 133 8.39 7.66 2.16
CA PHE A 133 9.19 7.80 3.38
C PHE A 133 10.61 8.39 3.19
N LYS A 134 10.95 8.86 1.99
CA LYS A 134 12.18 9.61 1.74
C LYS A 134 11.90 11.09 1.92
N GLU A 135 12.62 11.72 2.83
CA GLU A 135 12.56 13.17 3.00
C GLU A 135 12.94 13.86 1.68
N LYS A 136 12.08 14.78 1.25
CA LYS A 136 12.26 15.57 0.03
C LYS A 136 12.50 17.03 0.34
N TRP A 137 11.96 17.50 1.45
CA TRP A 137 12.10 18.86 1.92
C TRP A 137 11.95 18.92 3.44
N GLN A 138 12.70 19.84 4.05
CA GLN A 138 12.67 20.11 5.46
C GLN A 138 13.13 21.55 5.72
N ASP A 139 12.26 22.39 6.26
CA ASP A 139 12.58 23.78 6.61
C ASP A 139 11.66 24.32 7.71
N GLU A 140 11.89 25.54 8.16
CA GLU A 140 11.01 26.26 9.08
C GLU A 140 9.78 26.82 8.34
N VAL A 141 8.60 26.62 8.93
CA VAL A 141 7.29 27.13 8.50
C VAL A 141 6.92 28.24 9.48
N GLU A 142 7.36 29.46 9.20
CA GLU A 142 7.01 30.63 10.00
C GLU A 142 5.49 30.92 9.92
N ASN A 143 4.88 31.30 11.04
CA ASN A 143 3.47 31.72 11.07
C ASN A 143 3.23 32.90 10.10
N GLY A 144 2.21 32.78 9.25
CA GLY A 144 1.89 33.79 8.23
C GLY A 144 2.78 33.77 6.98
N ARG A 145 3.71 32.83 6.85
CA ARG A 145 4.43 32.57 5.59
C ARG A 145 3.96 31.26 4.97
N VAL A 146 3.46 31.39 3.74
CA VAL A 146 3.11 30.25 2.89
C VAL A 146 4.39 29.56 2.43
N ALA A 147 4.61 28.31 2.87
CA ALA A 147 5.68 27.48 2.32
C ALA A 147 5.16 26.76 1.08
N ARG A 148 5.82 26.97 -0.07
CA ARG A 148 5.52 26.28 -1.33
C ARG A 148 6.68 25.37 -1.70
N ILE A 149 6.39 24.08 -1.77
CA ILE A 149 7.38 23.02 -1.98
C ILE A 149 7.01 22.25 -3.24
N GLU A 150 7.95 22.12 -4.17
CA GLU A 150 7.77 21.33 -5.39
C GLU A 150 8.63 20.06 -5.31
N VAL A 151 7.99 18.90 -5.46
CA VAL A 151 8.58 17.58 -5.31
C VAL A 151 8.26 16.73 -6.53
N PRO A 152 9.26 16.31 -7.33
CA PRO A 152 9.03 15.37 -8.41
C PRO A 152 8.65 14.00 -7.84
N LEU A 153 7.53 13.43 -8.31
CA LEU A 153 7.06 12.10 -7.88
C LEU A 153 7.79 10.97 -8.64
N GLU A 154 8.13 11.21 -9.91
CA GLU A 154 8.96 10.31 -10.73
C GLU A 154 9.92 11.11 -11.62
N GLU A 155 10.97 10.46 -12.11
CA GLU A 155 11.90 11.09 -13.05
C GLU A 155 11.17 11.46 -14.35
N ASN A 156 11.17 12.74 -14.72
CA ASN A 156 10.44 13.30 -15.87
C ASN A 156 8.92 13.09 -15.84
N GLY A 157 8.31 12.90 -14.66
CA GLY A 157 6.85 12.82 -14.53
C GLY A 157 6.26 13.96 -13.72
N PRO A 158 5.05 13.75 -13.17
CA PRO A 158 4.31 14.82 -12.53
C PRO A 158 5.03 15.36 -11.30
N THR A 159 4.88 16.66 -11.09
CA THR A 159 5.39 17.36 -9.93
C THR A 159 4.28 17.56 -8.92
N LEU A 160 4.53 17.14 -7.68
CA LEU A 160 3.68 17.46 -6.54
C LEU A 160 4.10 18.82 -6.00
N MET A 161 3.16 19.75 -5.95
CA MET A 161 3.30 20.98 -5.18
C MET A 161 2.54 20.83 -3.86
N VAL A 162 3.24 21.03 -2.75
CA VAL A 162 2.68 21.10 -1.40
C VAL A 162 2.75 22.53 -0.94
N ILE A 163 1.61 23.08 -0.53
CA ILE A 163 1.50 24.37 0.13
C ILE A 163 1.16 24.12 1.59
N ILE A 164 1.99 24.66 2.49
CA ILE A 164 1.76 24.65 3.92
C ILE A 164 1.46 26.09 4.33
N ASP A 165 0.32 26.29 4.97
CA ASP A 165 -0.17 27.60 5.41
C ASP A 165 -0.81 27.49 6.79
N THR A 166 -1.24 28.61 7.36
CA THR A 166 -2.01 28.70 8.62
C THR A 166 -3.30 29.46 8.39
N ASP A 167 -4.43 28.98 8.95
CA ASP A 167 -5.67 29.77 9.00
C ASP A 167 -5.61 30.90 10.05
N ASP A 168 -6.70 31.67 10.14
CA ASP A 168 -6.86 32.77 11.10
C ASP A 168 -6.78 32.30 12.57
N ASP A 169 -6.94 31.01 12.83
CA ASP A 169 -6.88 30.37 14.15
C ASP A 169 -5.51 29.67 14.39
N ASP A 170 -4.49 29.97 13.58
CA ASP A 170 -3.15 29.36 13.62
C ASP A 170 -3.14 27.83 13.38
N HIS A 171 -4.18 27.25 12.76
CA HIS A 171 -4.17 25.84 12.36
C HIS A 171 -3.47 25.67 11.02
N TYR A 172 -2.55 24.69 10.95
CA TYR A 172 -1.88 24.36 9.70
C TYR A 172 -2.84 23.76 8.67
N ILE A 173 -2.90 24.38 7.50
CA ILE A 173 -3.59 23.92 6.31
C ILE A 173 -2.56 23.35 5.33
N PHE A 174 -2.93 22.25 4.68
CA PHE A 174 -2.12 21.65 3.62
C PHE A 174 -2.92 21.61 2.34
N GLN A 175 -2.41 22.25 1.29
CA GLN A 175 -2.99 22.19 -0.05
C GLN A 175 -2.02 21.48 -0.98
N LEU A 176 -2.52 20.50 -1.73
CA LEU A 176 -1.70 19.68 -2.61
C LEU A 176 -2.18 19.85 -4.05
N TYR A 177 -1.22 19.93 -4.96
CA TYR A 177 -1.47 20.04 -6.39
C TYR A 177 -0.55 19.09 -7.16
N VAL A 178 -1.07 18.42 -8.18
CA VAL A 178 -0.27 17.57 -9.07
C VAL A 178 -0.30 18.22 -10.45
N ASP A 179 0.86 18.60 -10.98
CA ASP A 179 0.99 19.37 -12.24
C ASP A 179 0.10 20.62 -12.27
N SER A 180 0.09 21.38 -11.17
CA SER A 180 -0.73 22.58 -10.95
C SER A 180 -2.25 22.33 -10.89
N ILE A 181 -2.71 21.09 -10.88
CA ILE A 181 -4.12 20.73 -10.69
C ILE A 181 -4.35 20.43 -9.20
N PRO A 182 -5.36 21.03 -8.53
CA PRO A 182 -5.68 20.71 -7.15
C PRO A 182 -5.89 19.20 -6.95
N LEU A 183 -5.39 18.64 -5.85
CA LEU A 183 -5.39 17.19 -5.63
C LEU A 183 -6.79 16.57 -5.76
N GLU A 184 -7.83 17.23 -5.27
CA GLU A 184 -9.21 16.73 -5.41
C GLU A 184 -9.67 16.59 -6.86
N GLU A 185 -9.38 17.60 -7.68
CA GLU A 185 -9.68 17.59 -9.11
C GLU A 185 -8.83 16.56 -9.84
N TYR A 186 -7.54 16.49 -9.52
CA TYR A 186 -6.63 15.47 -10.05
C TYR A 186 -7.13 14.05 -9.76
N MET A 187 -7.56 13.78 -8.52
CA MET A 187 -8.11 12.48 -8.12
C MET A 187 -9.41 12.14 -8.84
N ARG A 188 -10.27 13.13 -9.10
CA ARG A 188 -11.49 12.95 -9.89
C ARG A 188 -11.18 12.58 -11.34
N ASN A 189 -10.24 13.31 -11.95
CA ASN A 189 -9.76 13.04 -13.31
C ASN A 189 -9.11 11.65 -13.38
N TYR A 190 -8.31 11.29 -12.38
CA TYR A 190 -7.70 9.97 -12.28
C TYR A 190 -8.75 8.85 -12.21
N LYS A 191 -9.77 8.96 -11.33
CA LYS A 191 -10.86 7.98 -11.22
C LYS A 191 -11.70 7.84 -12.50
N SER A 192 -11.76 8.87 -13.34
CA SER A 192 -12.43 8.77 -14.63
C SER A 192 -11.70 7.83 -15.60
N LYS A 193 -10.37 7.76 -15.51
CA LYS A 193 -9.48 6.96 -16.39
C LYS A 193 -9.15 5.59 -15.81
N TYR A 194 -9.01 5.50 -14.49
CA TYR A 194 -8.58 4.30 -13.80
C TYR A 194 -9.67 3.77 -12.88
N GLU A 195 -9.80 2.45 -12.83
CA GLU A 195 -10.52 1.75 -11.77
C GLU A 195 -9.49 1.22 -10.77
N VAL A 196 -9.76 1.35 -9.47
CA VAL A 196 -8.78 1.04 -8.43
C VAL A 196 -9.45 0.22 -7.35
N TRP A 197 -8.84 -0.92 -7.03
CA TRP A 197 -9.23 -1.75 -5.91
C TRP A 197 -8.10 -1.81 -4.90
N GLU A 198 -8.45 -1.64 -3.63
CA GLU A 198 -7.55 -1.92 -2.52
C GLU A 198 -7.72 -3.38 -2.09
N ILE A 199 -6.61 -4.09 -2.07
CA ILE A 199 -6.53 -5.49 -1.68
C ILE A 199 -5.77 -5.55 -0.37
N GLU A 200 -6.44 -5.98 0.69
CA GLU A 200 -5.82 -6.20 1.98
C GLU A 200 -5.53 -7.70 2.19
N ARG A 201 -4.27 -8.06 2.46
CA ARG A 201 -3.88 -9.41 2.86
C ARG A 201 -2.97 -9.32 4.08
N LEU A 202 -3.40 -9.92 5.19
CA LEU A 202 -2.67 -9.95 6.47
C LEU A 202 -2.26 -8.55 6.96
N GLY A 203 -3.12 -7.56 6.69
CA GLY A 203 -2.96 -6.18 7.06
C GLY A 203 -2.00 -5.36 6.19
N ALA A 204 -1.44 -5.92 5.13
CA ALA A 204 -0.80 -5.13 4.08
C ALA A 204 -1.86 -4.76 3.04
N LYS A 205 -1.91 -3.48 2.67
CA LYS A 205 -2.80 -2.95 1.64
C LYS A 205 -2.00 -2.77 0.36
N SER A 206 -2.49 -3.36 -0.73
CA SER A 206 -1.93 -3.22 -2.07
C SER A 206 -3.00 -2.69 -3.00
N LYS A 207 -2.59 -1.98 -4.05
CA LYS A 207 -3.52 -1.44 -5.05
C LYS A 207 -3.44 -2.23 -6.34
N PHE A 208 -4.61 -2.59 -6.84
CA PHE A 208 -4.83 -3.15 -8.16
C PHE A 208 -5.51 -2.10 -9.02
N VAL A 209 -4.96 -1.81 -10.19
CA VAL A 209 -5.38 -0.68 -11.04
C VAL A 209 -5.72 -1.22 -12.41
N TYR A 210 -6.88 -0.83 -12.93
CA TYR A 210 -7.29 -1.06 -14.30
C TYR A 210 -7.31 0.26 -15.06
N ASP A 211 -6.52 0.34 -16.13
CA ASP A 211 -6.56 1.44 -17.08
C ASP A 211 -7.71 1.20 -18.06
N LYS A 212 -8.79 1.99 -17.95
CA LYS A 212 -10.00 1.82 -18.75
C LYS A 212 -9.77 2.14 -20.23
N GLU A 213 -8.80 3.01 -20.54
CA GLU A 213 -8.49 3.44 -21.90
C GLU A 213 -7.56 2.44 -22.59
N ALA A 214 -6.44 2.10 -21.95
CA ALA A 214 -5.48 1.15 -22.50
C ALA A 214 -5.97 -0.31 -22.41
N GLY A 215 -6.89 -0.60 -21.48
CA GLY A 215 -7.35 -1.95 -21.20
C GLY A 215 -6.31 -2.80 -20.47
N HIS A 216 -5.37 -2.16 -19.76
CA HIS A 216 -4.28 -2.81 -19.05
C HIS A 216 -4.54 -2.92 -17.55
N PHE A 217 -3.96 -3.94 -16.93
CA PHE A 217 -4.03 -4.15 -15.49
C PHE A 217 -2.66 -3.98 -14.86
N TYR A 218 -2.66 -3.42 -13.67
CA TYR A 218 -1.45 -3.20 -12.91
C TYR A 218 -1.66 -3.63 -11.47
N PHE A 219 -0.65 -4.28 -10.90
CA PHE A 219 -0.61 -4.60 -9.49
C PHE A 219 0.70 -4.09 -8.92
N LYS A 220 0.62 -3.32 -7.82
CA LYS A 220 1.78 -2.60 -7.25
C LYS A 220 2.56 -1.78 -8.29
N GLY A 221 1.84 -1.19 -9.25
CA GLY A 221 2.42 -0.38 -10.33
C GLY A 221 3.22 -1.15 -11.38
N VAL A 222 3.14 -2.48 -11.40
CA VAL A 222 3.72 -3.35 -12.42
C VAL A 222 2.61 -3.80 -13.36
N LEU A 223 2.86 -3.69 -14.67
CA LEU A 223 1.94 -4.20 -15.69
C LEU A 223 1.84 -5.73 -15.53
N ILE A 224 0.63 -6.22 -15.38
CA ILE A 224 0.36 -7.66 -15.37
C ILE A 224 -0.26 -8.03 -16.72
N ALA A 225 0.23 -9.12 -17.34
CA ALA A 225 -0.21 -9.59 -18.64
C ALA A 225 -1.74 -9.77 -18.76
N THR A 226 -2.35 -8.91 -19.56
CA THR A 226 -3.78 -8.90 -19.89
C THR A 226 -4.16 -10.20 -20.62
N PRO A 227 -5.02 -11.07 -20.07
CA PRO A 227 -5.46 -12.28 -20.75
C PRO A 227 -6.27 -11.98 -22.02
N GLU A 228 -6.25 -12.91 -22.98
CA GLU A 228 -7.07 -12.82 -24.18
C GLU A 228 -8.56 -12.66 -23.84
N LYS A 229 -9.20 -11.69 -24.49
CA LYS A 229 -10.61 -11.35 -24.29
C LYS A 229 -11.50 -12.56 -24.60
N GLN A 230 -11.96 -13.27 -23.58
CA GLN A 230 -13.04 -14.24 -23.74
C GLN A 230 -14.38 -13.50 -23.68
N ARG A 231 -15.06 -13.37 -24.83
CA ARG A 231 -16.45 -12.89 -24.88
C ARG A 231 -17.37 -14.01 -24.40
N THR A 232 -18.11 -13.79 -23.32
CA THR A 232 -19.28 -14.63 -23.00
C THR A 232 -20.52 -14.09 -23.72
N MET A 233 -21.58 -14.91 -23.81
CA MET A 233 -22.87 -14.48 -24.38
C MET A 233 -23.57 -13.37 -23.57
N THR A 234 -23.11 -13.08 -22.35
CA THR A 234 -23.63 -12.04 -21.46
C THR A 234 -22.88 -10.71 -21.57
N GLY A 235 -21.81 -10.65 -22.39
CA GLY A 235 -20.91 -9.49 -22.45
C GLY A 235 -19.90 -9.43 -21.30
N GLU A 236 -19.80 -10.49 -20.48
CA GLU A 236 -18.79 -10.59 -19.43
C GLU A 236 -17.40 -10.77 -20.06
N LYS A 237 -16.47 -9.93 -19.60
CA LYS A 237 -15.04 -10.09 -19.84
C LYS A 237 -14.45 -10.72 -18.58
N ARG A 238 -13.70 -11.81 -18.71
CA ARG A 238 -13.00 -12.47 -17.60
C ARG A 238 -11.51 -12.43 -17.85
N GLU A 239 -10.78 -11.80 -16.94
CA GLU A 239 -9.34 -11.69 -17.06
C GLU A 239 -8.67 -12.33 -15.85
N CYS A 240 -8.22 -13.57 -16.03
CA CYS A 240 -7.54 -14.34 -15.00
C CYS A 240 -6.02 -14.21 -15.11
N GLN A 241 -5.33 -13.73 -14.07
CA GLN A 241 -3.87 -13.77 -14.04
C GLN A 241 -3.32 -14.09 -12.66
N GLU A 242 -2.30 -14.97 -12.64
CA GLU A 242 -1.47 -15.18 -11.46
C GLU A 242 -0.28 -14.22 -11.46
N HIS A 243 -0.14 -13.44 -10.38
CA HIS A 243 1.03 -12.62 -10.15
C HIS A 243 1.32 -12.56 -8.63
N ASN A 244 2.54 -12.90 -8.22
CA ASN A 244 2.97 -12.94 -6.82
C ASN A 244 2.03 -13.73 -5.89
N GLY A 245 1.53 -14.89 -6.34
CA GLY A 245 0.63 -15.75 -5.56
C GLY A 245 -0.79 -15.17 -5.35
N TYR A 246 -1.18 -14.21 -6.18
CA TYR A 246 -2.54 -13.73 -6.32
C TYR A 246 -3.09 -14.16 -7.69
N VAL A 247 -4.28 -14.75 -7.70
CA VAL A 247 -5.06 -15.00 -8.92
C VAL A 247 -6.11 -13.91 -9.01
N PHE A 248 -5.90 -12.93 -9.87
CA PHE A 248 -6.84 -11.85 -10.13
C PHE A 248 -7.83 -12.29 -11.19
N ARG A 249 -9.12 -12.03 -10.99
CA ARG A 249 -10.16 -12.14 -12.01
C ARG A 249 -10.97 -10.86 -12.03
N VAL A 250 -10.97 -10.13 -13.14
CA VAL A 250 -11.85 -8.96 -13.31
C VAL A 250 -13.04 -9.35 -14.16
N GLU A 251 -14.24 -9.00 -13.69
CA GLU A 251 -15.50 -9.18 -14.37
C GLU A 251 -16.10 -7.83 -14.77
N HIS A 252 -16.44 -7.71 -16.05
CA HIS A 252 -17.03 -6.51 -16.63
C HIS A 252 -18.50 -6.79 -16.93
N ARG A 253 -19.41 -6.00 -16.38
CA ARG A 253 -20.86 -6.18 -16.62
C ARG A 253 -21.54 -4.85 -16.88
N ILE A 254 -22.57 -4.86 -17.72
CA ILE A 254 -23.42 -3.69 -17.93
C ILE A 254 -24.64 -3.84 -17.03
N GLU A 255 -24.77 -2.95 -16.05
CA GLU A 255 -25.95 -2.84 -15.19
C GLU A 255 -26.62 -1.50 -15.45
N ARG A 256 -27.90 -1.51 -15.87
CA ARG A 256 -28.69 -0.29 -16.14
C ARG A 256 -28.01 0.69 -17.12
N GLY A 257 -27.30 0.18 -18.13
CA GLY A 257 -26.60 0.98 -19.13
C GLY A 257 -25.24 1.55 -18.67
N GLN A 258 -24.77 1.19 -17.46
CA GLN A 258 -23.46 1.58 -16.96
C GLN A 258 -22.53 0.38 -16.86
N TRP A 259 -21.26 0.57 -17.23
CA TRP A 259 -20.22 -0.43 -17.02
C TRP A 259 -19.90 -0.51 -15.53
N LYS A 260 -19.90 -1.73 -15.00
CA LYS A 260 -19.50 -2.08 -13.65
C LYS A 260 -18.35 -3.07 -13.73
N TYR A 261 -17.36 -2.86 -12.87
CA TYR A 261 -16.14 -3.64 -12.83
C TYR A 261 -16.01 -4.29 -11.45
N GLU A 262 -15.78 -5.59 -11.42
CA GLU A 262 -15.62 -6.34 -10.18
C GLU A 262 -14.33 -7.15 -10.18
N LEU A 263 -13.56 -7.04 -9.10
CA LEU A 263 -12.32 -7.77 -8.92
C LEU A 263 -12.54 -8.94 -7.96
N HIS A 264 -12.17 -10.13 -8.42
CA HIS A 264 -12.07 -11.35 -7.65
C HIS A 264 -10.59 -11.69 -7.43
N VAL A 265 -10.24 -12.13 -6.23
CA VAL A 265 -8.87 -12.49 -5.88
C VAL A 265 -8.88 -13.88 -5.25
N ASN A 266 -8.08 -14.80 -5.79
CA ASN A 266 -7.94 -16.19 -5.30
C ASN A 266 -9.27 -16.96 -5.18
N ASN A 267 -10.22 -16.74 -6.09
CA ASN A 267 -11.56 -17.34 -6.08
C ASN A 267 -12.41 -17.07 -4.83
N ILE A 268 -11.99 -16.14 -3.96
CA ILE A 268 -12.81 -15.69 -2.83
C ILE A 268 -13.72 -14.56 -3.33
N TRP A 269 -15.02 -14.74 -3.12
CA TRP A 269 -16.00 -13.65 -3.22
C TRP A 269 -15.68 -12.64 -2.13
N ASN A 270 -14.96 -11.59 -2.49
CA ASN A 270 -14.71 -10.52 -1.55
C ASN A 270 -15.91 -9.57 -1.52
N ASN A 271 -17.00 -10.03 -0.88
CA ASN A 271 -18.06 -9.14 -0.40
C ASN A 271 -17.61 -8.33 0.85
N ASN A 272 -16.40 -8.59 1.36
CA ASN A 272 -15.76 -7.91 2.48
C ASN A 272 -14.50 -7.13 2.10
N VAL A 273 -14.15 -7.05 0.81
CA VAL A 273 -13.37 -5.89 0.35
C VAL A 273 -14.34 -4.75 0.44
N LEU A 274 -14.01 -3.72 1.23
CA LEU A 274 -14.64 -2.42 1.09
C LEU A 274 -14.35 -1.94 -0.34
N ALA A 275 -15.12 -2.44 -1.31
CA ALA A 275 -15.41 -1.74 -2.54
C ALA A 275 -16.41 -0.61 -2.20
N GLN A 276 -16.06 0.18 -1.18
CA GLN A 276 -16.37 1.59 -1.22
C GLN A 276 -15.41 2.11 -2.28
N GLY A 277 -15.87 2.21 -3.53
CA GLY A 277 -15.19 3.10 -4.46
C GLY A 277 -15.06 4.41 -3.73
N MET A 278 -13.82 4.86 -3.44
CA MET A 278 -13.51 5.93 -2.49
C MET A 278 -14.56 7.04 -2.54
N GLU A 279 -15.59 6.95 -1.69
CA GLU A 279 -16.47 8.04 -1.35
C GLU A 279 -15.67 8.89 -0.37
N SER A 280 -15.64 10.18 -0.67
CA SER A 280 -14.92 11.25 0.00
C SER A 280 -14.50 10.96 1.44
N ILE A 281 -13.20 10.80 1.68
CA ILE A 281 -12.58 11.16 2.96
C ILE A 281 -12.10 12.60 2.80
N PHE A 282 -13.04 13.51 2.60
CA PHE A 282 -12.84 14.95 2.68
C PHE A 282 -14.07 15.51 3.38
N GLU A 283 -14.07 15.36 4.71
CA GLU A 283 -14.73 16.26 5.65
C GLU A 283 -13.64 16.91 6.49
#